data_AF-A0A7G4RIC3-F1
#
_entry.id   AF-A0A7G4RIC3-F1
#
_cell.length_a   1.000
_cell.length_b   1.000
_cell.length_c   1.000
_cell.angle_alpha   90.00
_cell.angle_beta   90.00
_cell.angle_gamma   90.00
#
_symmetry.space_group_name_H-M   'P 1'
#
loop_
_entity.id
_entity.type
_entity.pdbx_description
1 polymer ?
#
loop_
_entity_poly.entity_id
_entity_poly.type
_entity_poly.pdbx_seq_one_letter_code
_entity_poly.pdbx_strand_id
1 'polypeptide(L)'
;MKLIDVLSKLVKSKNKPMEKVKLNGLLAILPDEVLKILVSYLDLKSVLNLRNLSQEHLEKVNLLLKDEKISKKLGIVNEDVQGLFAVGQNVQCVKYKSSNVRRITPSTKTIKKSFQSNLTLFKDKEEASKYLDKKVVGTELENIAESKPYLAVVQVKKPNTLFKVMKDTSNALTVTSSKEIKDKLTFVS
;
A
#
# COMPACT_ATOMS: atom_id res chain seq x y z
N MET A 1 6.49 -14.39 -32.93
CA MET A 1 7.45 -14.34 -31.79
C MET A 1 7.07 -15.47 -30.84
N LYS A 2 7.96 -16.43 -30.52
CA LYS A 2 7.58 -17.62 -29.74
C LYS A 2 7.38 -17.24 -28.26
N LEU A 3 6.49 -17.91 -27.54
CA LEU A 3 6.19 -17.65 -26.11
C LEU A 3 7.47 -17.66 -25.25
N ILE A 4 8.39 -18.58 -25.56
CA ILE A 4 9.69 -18.74 -24.91
C ILE A 4 10.59 -17.51 -25.14
N ASP A 5 10.51 -16.85 -26.29
CA ASP A 5 11.28 -15.62 -26.57
C ASP A 5 10.77 -14.44 -25.75
N VAL A 6 9.46 -14.38 -25.48
CA VAL A 6 8.86 -13.34 -24.64
C VAL A 6 9.21 -13.58 -23.16
N LEU A 7 9.09 -14.82 -22.69
CA LEU A 7 9.45 -15.21 -21.32
C LEU A 7 10.95 -15.00 -21.06
N SER A 8 11.81 -15.39 -22.01
CA SER A 8 13.26 -15.16 -21.87
C SER A 8 13.63 -13.68 -21.91
N LYS A 9 12.91 -12.84 -22.68
CA LYS A 9 13.09 -11.38 -22.62
C LYS A 9 12.64 -10.78 -21.28
N LEU A 10 11.52 -11.24 -20.72
CA LEU A 10 11.06 -10.84 -19.38
C LEU A 10 12.10 -11.13 -18.28
N VAL A 11 12.70 -12.32 -18.30
CA VAL A 11 13.72 -12.73 -17.32
C VAL A 11 15.07 -12.03 -17.54
N LYS A 12 15.43 -11.74 -18.79
CA LYS A 12 16.72 -11.12 -19.16
C LYS A 12 16.72 -9.58 -19.11
N SER A 13 15.57 -8.90 -19.13
CA SER A 13 15.49 -7.42 -19.15
C SER A 13 15.75 -6.78 -17.78
N LYS A 14 16.75 -7.26 -17.02
CA LYS A 14 17.10 -6.70 -15.72
C LYS A 14 17.55 -5.24 -15.80
N ASN A 15 17.96 -4.71 -16.96
CA ASN A 15 18.55 -3.37 -17.08
C ASN A 15 17.90 -2.42 -18.12
N LYS A 16 16.83 -2.81 -18.82
CA LYS A 16 16.15 -1.92 -19.78
C LYS A 16 14.62 -2.03 -19.69
N PRO A 17 13.86 -0.92 -19.77
CA PRO A 17 12.41 -0.95 -19.86
C PRO A 17 12.00 -1.65 -21.16
N MET A 18 11.03 -2.56 -21.08
CA MET A 18 10.52 -3.29 -22.25
C MET A 18 9.75 -2.33 -23.17
N GLU A 19 9.98 -2.46 -24.48
CA GLU A 19 9.17 -1.75 -25.48
C GLU A 19 7.72 -2.22 -25.42
N LYS A 20 6.78 -1.26 -25.47
CA LYS A 20 5.34 -1.54 -25.50
C LYS A 20 4.99 -2.29 -26.77
N VAL A 21 4.32 -3.43 -26.64
CA VAL A 21 3.90 -4.23 -27.79
C VAL A 21 2.60 -3.64 -28.34
N LYS A 22 2.56 -3.35 -29.66
CA LYS A 22 1.37 -2.77 -30.34
C LYS A 22 0.17 -3.73 -30.43
N LEU A 23 0.38 -5.03 -30.21
CA LEU A 23 -0.64 -6.08 -30.19
C LEU A 23 -0.55 -6.77 -28.84
N ASN A 24 -1.70 -7.13 -28.25
CA ASN A 24 -1.75 -7.94 -27.03
C ASN A 24 -0.93 -9.21 -27.28
N GLY A 25 0.28 -9.26 -26.71
CA GLY A 25 1.23 -10.34 -26.97
C GLY A 25 0.66 -11.70 -26.56
N LEU A 26 1.32 -12.80 -26.96
CA LEU A 26 0.87 -14.18 -26.68
C LEU A 26 0.53 -14.47 -25.19
N LEU A 27 1.13 -13.73 -24.27
CA LEU A 27 0.88 -13.84 -22.83
C LEU A 27 -0.53 -13.36 -22.43
N ALA A 28 -1.13 -12.47 -23.21
CA ALA A 28 -2.50 -12.02 -23.01
C ALA A 28 -3.52 -13.12 -23.33
N ILE A 29 -3.18 -14.02 -24.26
CA ILE A 29 -4.06 -15.14 -24.68
C ILE A 29 -4.05 -16.28 -23.65
N LEU A 30 -3.09 -16.28 -22.71
CA LEU A 30 -3.00 -17.34 -21.71
C LEU A 30 -4.21 -17.30 -20.75
N PRO A 31 -4.73 -18.48 -20.36
CA PRO A 31 -5.67 -18.58 -19.25
C PRO A 31 -5.09 -18.00 -17.96
N ASP A 32 -5.96 -17.44 -17.13
CA ASP A 32 -5.55 -16.75 -15.91
C ASP A 32 -4.83 -17.69 -14.93
N GLU A 33 -5.18 -18.98 -14.91
CA GLU A 33 -4.51 -19.99 -14.09
C GLU A 33 -3.05 -20.18 -14.50
N VAL A 34 -2.77 -20.22 -15.80
CA VAL A 34 -1.41 -20.35 -16.34
C VAL A 34 -0.62 -19.09 -16.04
N LEU A 35 -1.24 -17.93 -16.23
CA LEU A 35 -0.60 -16.64 -15.92
C LEU A 35 -0.31 -16.51 -14.42
N LYS A 36 -1.21 -16.98 -13.55
CA LYS A 36 -1.03 -17.04 -12.10
C LYS A 36 0.19 -17.87 -11.73
N ILE A 37 0.35 -19.06 -12.32
CA ILE A 37 1.52 -19.91 -12.12
C ILE A 37 2.79 -19.16 -12.55
N LEU A 38 2.80 -18.56 -13.75
CA LEU A 38 3.96 -17.81 -14.24
C LEU A 38 4.33 -16.66 -13.30
N VAL A 39 3.38 -15.79 -12.96
CA VAL A 39 3.58 -14.66 -12.03
C VAL A 39 4.08 -15.14 -10.68
N SER A 40 3.62 -16.30 -10.22
CA SER A 40 4.10 -16.88 -8.96
C SER A 40 5.59 -17.23 -8.95
N TYR A 41 6.27 -17.36 -10.09
CA TYR A 41 7.71 -17.59 -10.18
C TYR A 41 8.52 -16.33 -10.51
N LEU A 42 7.87 -15.24 -10.93
CA LEU A 42 8.53 -14.01 -11.30
C LEU A 42 8.93 -13.17 -10.09
N ASP A 43 9.96 -12.34 -10.26
CA ASP A 43 10.30 -11.29 -9.30
C ASP A 43 9.43 -10.04 -9.52
N LEU A 44 9.40 -9.15 -8.51
CA LEU A 44 8.61 -7.92 -8.55
C LEU A 44 8.88 -7.10 -9.81
N LYS A 45 10.16 -6.98 -10.22
CA LYS A 45 10.55 -6.22 -11.39
C LYS A 45 9.94 -6.78 -12.67
N SER A 46 9.99 -8.10 -12.86
CA SER A 46 9.42 -8.76 -14.03
C SER A 46 7.90 -8.65 -14.05
N VAL A 47 7.23 -8.74 -12.89
CA VAL A 47 5.78 -8.56 -12.78
C VAL A 47 5.36 -7.12 -13.14
N LEU A 48 6.11 -6.11 -12.69
CA LEU A 48 5.85 -4.72 -13.05
C LEU A 48 6.12 -4.44 -14.53
N ASN A 49 7.12 -5.08 -15.12
CA ASN A 49 7.35 -5.02 -16.57
C ASN A 49 6.17 -5.63 -17.33
N LEU A 50 5.72 -6.83 -16.93
CA LEU A 50 4.57 -7.52 -17.51
C LEU A 50 3.31 -6.63 -17.47
N ARG A 51 3.04 -6.01 -16.31
CA ARG A 51 1.94 -5.07 -16.10
C ARG A 51 1.96 -3.89 -17.09
N ASN A 52 3.14 -3.47 -17.56
CA ASN A 52 3.29 -2.31 -18.44
C ASN A 52 3.36 -2.67 -19.94
N LEU A 53 3.23 -3.95 -20.32
CA LEU A 53 3.38 -4.38 -21.71
C LEU A 53 2.19 -4.00 -22.59
N SER A 54 0.97 -4.19 -22.11
CA SER A 54 -0.28 -3.78 -22.77
C SER A 54 -1.41 -3.58 -21.75
N GLN A 55 -2.54 -3.02 -22.19
CA GLN A 55 -3.72 -2.81 -21.36
C GLN A 55 -4.28 -4.14 -20.81
N GLU A 56 -4.31 -5.19 -21.63
CA GLU A 56 -4.80 -6.51 -21.19
C GLU A 56 -3.90 -7.13 -20.11
N HIS A 57 -2.57 -6.98 -20.24
CA HIS A 57 -1.65 -7.42 -19.20
C HIS A 57 -1.78 -6.60 -17.92
N LEU A 58 -2.03 -5.30 -18.04
CA LEU A 58 -2.30 -4.45 -16.89
C LEU A 58 -3.48 -5.03 -16.10
N GLU A 59 -4.62 -5.27 -16.75
CA GLU A 59 -5.84 -5.79 -16.14
C GLU A 59 -5.62 -7.17 -15.50
N LYS A 60 -5.06 -8.13 -16.25
CA LYS A 60 -4.80 -9.48 -15.73
C LYS A 60 -3.82 -9.49 -14.55
N VAL A 61 -2.71 -8.75 -14.66
CA VAL A 61 -1.74 -8.67 -13.55
C VAL A 61 -2.36 -7.99 -12.33
N ASN A 62 -3.20 -6.97 -12.50
CA ASN A 62 -3.87 -6.33 -11.37
C ASN A 62 -4.85 -7.28 -10.66
N LEU A 63 -5.55 -8.16 -11.40
CA LEU A 63 -6.36 -9.22 -10.79
C LEU A 63 -5.49 -10.18 -9.97
N LEU A 64 -4.36 -10.61 -10.52
CA LEU A 64 -3.41 -11.49 -9.81
C LEU A 64 -2.79 -10.82 -8.58
N LEU A 65 -2.58 -9.50 -8.61
CA LEU A 65 -2.06 -8.73 -7.48
C LEU A 65 -3.11 -8.46 -6.39
N LYS A 66 -4.37 -8.86 -6.58
CA LYS A 66 -5.38 -8.93 -5.51
C LYS A 66 -5.32 -10.25 -4.74
N ASP A 67 -4.69 -11.28 -5.31
CA ASP A 67 -4.50 -12.56 -4.61
C ASP A 67 -3.52 -12.37 -3.44
N GLU A 68 -3.92 -12.85 -2.26
CA GLU A 68 -3.17 -12.67 -1.03
C GLU A 68 -1.80 -13.38 -1.06
N LYS A 69 -1.71 -14.56 -1.69
CA LYS A 69 -0.44 -15.31 -1.75
C LYS A 69 0.57 -14.60 -2.65
N ILE A 70 0.10 -14.09 -3.80
CA ILE A 70 0.95 -13.36 -4.74
C ILE A 70 1.37 -12.02 -4.16
N SER A 71 0.43 -11.26 -3.59
CA SER A 71 0.71 -9.93 -3.04
C SER A 71 1.68 -9.99 -1.86
N LYS A 72 1.54 -10.98 -0.96
CA LYS A 72 2.51 -11.24 0.12
C LYS A 72 3.90 -11.56 -0.42
N LYS A 73 4.00 -12.45 -1.41
CA LYS A 73 5.29 -12.82 -2.01
C LYS A 73 5.99 -11.60 -2.63
N LEU A 74 5.24 -10.77 -3.35
CA LEU A 74 5.78 -9.62 -4.08
C LEU A 74 5.92 -8.37 -3.20
N GLY A 75 5.31 -8.35 -2.02
CA GLY A 75 5.28 -7.19 -1.12
C GLY A 75 4.44 -6.02 -1.64
N ILE A 76 3.58 -6.26 -2.63
CA ILE A 76 2.70 -5.25 -3.22
C ILE A 76 1.31 -5.84 -3.46
N VAL A 77 0.28 -5.01 -3.32
CA VAL A 77 -1.10 -5.37 -3.60
C VAL A 77 -1.72 -4.33 -4.53
N ASN A 78 -2.68 -4.77 -5.33
CA ASN A 78 -3.49 -3.87 -6.13
C ASN A 78 -4.81 -3.55 -5.42
N GLU A 79 -5.10 -2.26 -5.24
CA GLU A 79 -6.36 -1.78 -4.67
C GLU A 79 -7.09 -0.89 -5.68
N ASP A 80 -8.41 -1.06 -5.71
CA ASP A 80 -9.30 -0.24 -6.51
C ASP A 80 -9.84 0.95 -5.72
N VAL A 81 -10.72 1.73 -6.36
CA VAL A 81 -11.40 2.89 -5.77
C VAL A 81 -12.36 2.42 -4.68
N GLN A 82 -11.82 2.10 -3.51
CA GLN A 82 -12.54 1.73 -2.31
C GLN A 82 -12.10 2.56 -1.10
N GLY A 83 -12.96 2.58 -0.08
CA GLY A 83 -12.64 3.18 1.20
C GLY A 83 -11.62 2.35 1.96
N LEU A 84 -10.59 3.01 2.50
CA LEU A 84 -9.60 2.44 3.39
C LEU A 84 -9.53 3.28 4.66
N PHE A 85 -9.07 2.66 5.74
CA PHE A 85 -8.83 3.32 7.01
C PHE A 85 -7.34 3.66 7.13
N ALA A 86 -7.01 4.94 7.10
CA ALA A 86 -5.65 5.43 7.29
C ALA A 86 -5.39 5.71 8.77
N VAL A 87 -4.32 5.11 9.30
CA VAL A 87 -3.75 5.44 10.60
C VAL A 87 -2.52 6.32 10.35
N GLY A 88 -2.59 7.56 10.84
CA GLY A 88 -1.51 8.54 10.76
C GLY A 88 -0.45 8.35 11.85
N GLN A 89 0.56 9.21 11.86
CA GLN A 89 1.59 9.21 12.89
C GLN A 89 1.04 9.61 14.27
N ASN A 90 1.78 9.26 15.32
CA ASN A 90 1.46 9.66 16.68
C ASN A 90 1.50 11.18 16.82
N VAL A 91 0.50 11.71 17.53
CA VAL A 91 0.40 13.12 17.88
C VAL A 91 0.45 13.24 19.40
N GLN A 92 1.30 14.16 19.86
CA GLN A 92 1.50 14.43 21.28
C GLN A 92 0.22 14.94 21.93
N CYS A 93 -0.16 14.32 23.05
CA CYS A 93 -1.37 14.62 23.84
C CYS A 93 -1.04 15.16 25.24
N VAL A 94 0.24 15.30 25.58
CA VAL A 94 0.69 15.89 26.86
C VAL A 94 1.78 16.94 26.63
N LYS A 95 1.87 17.93 27.52
CA LYS A 95 3.00 18.84 27.62
C LYS A 95 3.65 18.72 29.00
N TYR A 96 4.97 18.63 29.01
CA TYR A 96 5.78 18.70 30.23
C TYR A 96 6.18 20.16 30.47
N LYS A 97 5.87 20.68 31.65
CA LYS A 97 6.35 22.01 32.07
C LYS A 97 6.81 21.94 33.51
N SER A 98 8.11 22.12 33.73
CA SER A 98 8.73 22.34 35.04
C SER A 98 8.11 21.47 36.14
N SER A 99 8.16 20.15 35.96
CA SER A 99 7.64 19.11 36.89
C SER A 99 6.14 18.76 36.80
N ASN A 100 5.33 19.43 35.98
CA ASN A 100 3.92 19.09 35.79
C ASN A 100 3.63 18.54 34.39
N VAL A 101 2.81 17.49 34.33
CA VAL A 101 2.25 16.94 33.09
C VAL A 101 0.86 17.55 32.88
N ARG A 102 0.62 18.16 31.72
CA ARG A 102 -0.71 18.67 31.35
C ARG A 102 -1.20 17.99 30.09
N ARG A 103 -2.43 17.48 30.14
CA ARG A 103 -3.14 17.01 28.94
C ARG A 103 -3.38 18.18 28.00
N ILE A 104 -3.07 17.97 26.72
CA ILE A 104 -3.38 18.90 25.64
C ILE A 104 -4.29 18.21 24.64
N THR A 105 -5.31 18.94 24.17
CA THR A 105 -6.07 18.52 23.01
C THR A 105 -5.30 18.91 21.76
N PRO A 106 -4.89 17.96 20.90
CA PRO A 106 -4.12 18.30 19.72
C PRO A 106 -4.90 19.19 18.75
N SER A 107 -4.21 20.17 18.17
CA SER A 107 -4.83 21.04 17.17
C SER A 107 -5.17 20.28 15.89
N THR A 108 -6.18 20.74 15.15
CA THR A 108 -6.52 20.21 13.83
C THR A 108 -5.34 20.26 12.85
N LYS A 109 -4.49 21.28 12.94
CA LYS A 109 -3.26 21.40 12.13
C LYS A 109 -2.27 20.27 12.45
N THR A 110 -2.11 19.92 13.73
CA THR A 110 -1.21 18.84 14.16
C THR A 110 -1.73 17.48 13.70
N ILE A 111 -3.03 17.25 13.82
CA ILE A 111 -3.68 16.02 13.32
C ILE A 111 -3.52 15.92 11.80
N LYS A 112 -3.79 16.98 11.04
CA LYS A 112 -3.58 16.97 9.58
C LYS A 112 -2.12 16.68 9.21
N LYS A 113 -1.16 17.16 10.00
CA LYS A 113 0.27 16.89 9.76
C LYS A 113 0.62 15.42 9.94
N SER A 114 -0.04 14.71 10.86
CA SER A 114 0.23 13.28 11.09
C SER A 114 -0.11 12.39 9.89
N PHE A 115 -0.98 12.87 9.00
CA PHE A 115 -1.36 12.18 7.78
C PHE A 115 -0.51 12.53 6.54
N GLN A 116 0.57 13.30 6.70
CA GLN A 116 1.40 13.75 5.57
C GLN A 116 2.52 12.76 5.19
N SER A 117 2.78 11.74 6.01
CA SER A 117 3.84 10.75 5.75
C SER A 117 3.62 9.49 6.58
N ASN A 118 4.16 8.36 6.11
CA ASN A 118 4.12 7.06 6.79
C ASN A 118 2.73 6.65 7.29
N LEU A 119 1.76 6.65 6.38
CA LEU A 119 0.43 6.13 6.65
C LEU A 119 0.46 4.60 6.66
N THR A 120 -0.27 4.03 7.60
CA THR A 120 -0.66 2.62 7.56
C THR A 120 -2.13 2.55 7.16
N LEU A 121 -2.47 1.83 6.10
CA LEU A 121 -3.84 1.69 5.61
C LEU A 121 -4.37 0.29 5.93
N PHE A 122 -5.66 0.22 6.23
CA PHE A 122 -6.37 -1.02 6.50
C PHE A 122 -7.66 -1.07 5.69
N LYS A 123 -8.08 -2.28 5.32
CA LYS A 123 -9.39 -2.51 4.71
C LYS A 123 -10.49 -2.50 5.77
N ASP A 124 -10.20 -3.09 6.92
CA ASP A 124 -11.15 -3.25 8.01
C ASP A 124 -10.95 -2.22 9.12
N LYS A 125 -12.06 -1.64 9.58
CA LYS A 125 -12.06 -0.65 10.66
C LYS A 125 -11.55 -1.25 11.97
N GLU A 126 -11.93 -2.47 12.28
CA GLU A 126 -11.55 -3.14 13.53
C GLU A 126 -10.05 -3.37 13.63
N GLU A 127 -9.41 -3.76 12.52
CA GLU A 127 -7.96 -3.92 12.46
C GLU A 127 -7.24 -2.57 12.60
N ALA A 128 -7.76 -1.54 11.94
CA ALA A 128 -7.24 -0.18 12.07
C ALA A 128 -7.33 0.31 13.52
N SER A 129 -8.44 0.05 14.20
CA SER A 129 -8.63 0.37 15.62
C SER A 129 -7.66 -0.41 16.52
N LYS A 130 -7.54 -1.73 16.33
CA LYS A 130 -6.57 -2.56 17.07
C LYS A 130 -5.13 -2.07 16.87
N TYR A 131 -4.77 -1.64 15.67
CA TYR A 131 -3.45 -1.06 15.38
C TYR A 131 -3.27 0.31 16.03
N LEU A 132 -4.31 1.16 16.00
CA LEU A 132 -4.32 2.46 16.67
C LEU A 132 -4.04 2.31 18.17
N ASP A 133 -4.74 1.39 18.84
CA ASP A 133 -4.58 1.14 20.27
C ASP A 133 -3.18 0.62 20.62
N LYS A 134 -2.63 -0.29 19.81
CA LYS A 134 -1.24 -0.79 19.98
C LYS A 134 -0.17 0.29 19.81
N LYS A 135 -0.48 1.37 19.10
CA LYS A 135 0.45 2.47 18.81
C LYS A 135 0.30 3.64 19.79
N VAL A 136 -0.65 3.58 20.72
CA VAL A 136 -0.73 4.54 21.82
C VAL A 136 0.50 4.37 22.71
N VAL A 137 1.25 5.44 22.90
CA VAL A 137 2.38 5.48 23.83
C VAL A 137 1.89 6.11 25.11
N GLY A 138 1.83 5.33 26.19
CA GLY A 138 1.56 5.81 27.54
C GLY A 138 2.85 6.03 28.32
N THR A 139 2.76 6.82 29.39
CA THR A 139 3.82 6.88 30.41
C THR A 139 3.47 5.96 31.59
N GLU A 140 4.48 5.45 32.29
CA GLU A 140 4.28 4.62 33.50
C GLU A 140 3.63 5.39 34.66
N LEU A 141 3.66 6.73 34.59
CA LEU A 141 3.33 7.59 35.72
C LEU A 141 1.83 7.91 35.84
N GLU A 142 1.03 7.82 34.78
CA GLU A 142 -0.42 8.04 34.83
C GLU A 142 -1.08 7.27 33.68
N ASN A 143 -2.37 6.91 33.80
CA ASN A 143 -3.21 6.34 32.73
C ASN A 143 -3.46 7.34 31.55
N ILE A 144 -2.43 8.06 31.12
CA ILE A 144 -2.47 9.11 30.11
C ILE A 144 -1.61 8.69 28.93
N ALA A 145 -2.22 8.68 27.75
CA ALA A 145 -1.49 8.57 26.50
C ALA A 145 -0.62 9.83 26.29
N GLU A 146 0.70 9.66 26.29
CA GLU A 146 1.67 10.71 25.92
C GLU A 146 1.50 11.12 24.46
N SER A 147 1.31 10.12 23.59
CA SER A 147 0.99 10.34 22.19
C SER A 147 0.07 9.24 21.66
N LYS A 148 -0.80 9.62 20.72
CA LYS A 148 -1.69 8.66 20.05
C LYS A 148 -1.80 8.96 18.56
N PRO A 149 -1.92 7.95 17.70
CA PRO A 149 -2.22 8.16 16.29
C PRO A 149 -3.71 8.49 16.09
N TYR A 150 -4.03 8.91 14.87
CA TYR A 150 -5.38 9.29 14.48
C TYR A 150 -5.83 8.44 13.29
N LEU A 151 -7.13 8.15 13.26
CA LEU A 151 -7.80 7.42 12.19
C LEU A 151 -8.47 8.42 11.24
N ALA A 152 -8.34 8.18 9.94
CA ALA A 152 -9.11 8.87 8.91
C ALA A 152 -9.60 7.88 7.87
N VAL A 153 -10.73 8.17 7.23
CA VAL A 153 -11.19 7.42 6.06
C VAL A 153 -10.59 8.05 4.81
N VAL A 154 -10.01 7.22 3.95
CA VAL A 154 -9.43 7.64 2.68
C VAL A 154 -9.98 6.81 1.53
N GLN A 155 -10.02 7.38 0.34
CA GLN A 155 -10.38 6.69 -0.89
C GLN A 155 -9.19 6.65 -1.84
N VAL A 156 -9.04 5.54 -2.54
CA VAL A 156 -8.04 5.42 -3.61
C VAL A 156 -8.50 6.23 -4.83
N LYS A 157 -7.64 7.11 -5.36
CA LYS A 157 -7.97 8.05 -6.44
C LYS A 157 -8.19 7.40 -7.79
N LYS A 158 -7.46 6.32 -8.08
CA LYS A 158 -7.43 5.68 -9.39
C LYS A 158 -7.58 4.17 -9.22
N PRO A 159 -8.30 3.49 -10.12
CA PRO A 159 -8.28 2.03 -10.13
C PRO A 159 -6.86 1.54 -10.39
N ASN A 160 -6.61 0.27 -10.08
CA ASN A 160 -5.33 -0.36 -10.35
C ASN A 160 -4.12 0.31 -9.64
N THR A 161 -4.36 0.88 -8.46
CA THR A 161 -3.30 1.55 -7.69
C THR A 161 -2.56 0.54 -6.83
N LEU A 162 -1.23 0.50 -6.97
CA LEU A 162 -0.39 -0.41 -6.21
C LEU A 162 -0.02 0.18 -4.85
N PHE A 163 -0.11 -0.63 -3.81
CA PHE A 163 0.32 -0.31 -2.45
C PHE A 163 1.35 -1.32 -1.97
N LYS A 164 2.24 -0.90 -1.07
CA LYS A 164 3.20 -1.81 -0.43
C LYS A 164 2.51 -2.53 0.73
N VAL A 165 2.67 -3.85 0.78
CA VAL A 165 2.18 -4.68 1.90
C VAL A 165 3.16 -4.56 3.06
N MET A 166 2.65 -4.39 4.28
CA MET A 166 3.47 -4.39 5.49
C MET A 166 3.93 -5.82 5.79
N LYS A 167 5.25 -6.02 5.97
CA LYS A 167 5.81 -7.37 6.18
C LYS A 167 5.27 -8.08 7.41
N ASP A 168 4.97 -7.33 8.47
CA ASP A 168 4.60 -7.88 9.78
C ASP A 168 3.07 -8.05 9.96
N THR A 169 2.27 -7.53 9.03
CA THR A 169 0.81 -7.61 9.08
C THR A 169 0.26 -7.75 7.67
N SER A 170 -0.30 -8.91 7.36
CA SER A 170 -0.81 -9.26 6.03
C SER A 170 -1.89 -8.31 5.49
N ASN A 171 -2.60 -7.65 6.39
CA ASN A 171 -3.79 -6.86 6.06
C ASN A 171 -3.52 -5.34 6.11
N ALA A 172 -2.27 -4.95 6.42
CA ALA A 172 -1.87 -3.56 6.50
C ALA A 172 -1.07 -3.15 5.26
N LEU A 173 -1.40 -2.00 4.71
CA LEU A 173 -0.71 -1.39 3.58
C LEU A 173 0.07 -0.18 4.06
N THR A 174 1.12 0.20 3.33
CA THR A 174 1.98 1.32 3.71
C THR A 174 2.10 2.34 2.58
N VAL A 175 2.06 3.62 2.95
CA VAL A 175 2.30 4.76 2.07
C VAL A 175 3.25 5.70 2.79
N THR A 176 4.48 5.83 2.30
CA THR A 176 5.55 6.46 3.08
C THR A 176 5.69 7.94 2.79
N SER A 177 5.51 8.36 1.53
CA SER A 177 5.81 9.74 1.12
C SER A 177 4.56 10.61 0.95
N SER A 178 4.71 11.90 1.24
CA SER A 178 3.64 12.90 1.03
C SER A 178 3.16 12.99 -0.41
N LYS A 179 4.09 12.84 -1.38
CA LYS A 179 3.77 12.79 -2.81
C LYS A 179 2.90 11.58 -3.13
N GLU A 180 3.29 10.41 -2.66
CA GLU A 180 2.52 9.18 -2.89
C GLU A 180 1.12 9.24 -2.28
N ILE A 181 0.97 9.82 -1.09
CA ILE A 181 -0.33 10.06 -0.45
C ILE A 181 -1.19 10.97 -1.33
N LYS A 182 -0.63 12.11 -1.78
CA LYS A 182 -1.33 13.04 -2.66
C LYS A 182 -1.71 12.42 -4.00
N ASP A 183 -0.87 11.55 -4.56
CA ASP A 183 -1.09 10.94 -5.86
C ASP A 183 -2.12 9.80 -5.80
N LYS A 184 -2.15 9.05 -4.70
CA LYS A 184 -2.94 7.81 -4.57
C LYS A 184 -4.22 7.97 -3.77
N LEU A 185 -4.30 8.91 -2.82
CA LEU A 185 -5.36 8.95 -1.82
C LEU A 185 -6.09 10.29 -1.78
N THR A 186 -7.38 10.23 -1.47
CA THR A 186 -8.23 11.38 -1.13
C THR A 186 -8.79 11.15 0.27
N PHE A 187 -8.69 12.15 1.14
CA PHE A 187 -9.31 12.08 2.47
C PHE A 187 -10.79 12.37 2.36
N VAL A 188 -11.63 11.50 2.93
CA VAL A 188 -13.08 11.71 3.02
C VAL A 188 -13.33 12.61 4.23
N SER A 189 -13.97 13.74 4.00
CA SER A 189 -14.37 14.72 5.03
C SER A 189 -15.57 14.24 5.83
#